data_AF-A0A7V1PH98-F1
#
_entry.id   AF-A0A7V1PH98-F1
#
_cell.length_a   1.000
_cell.length_b   1.000
_cell.length_c   1.000
_cell.angle_alpha   90.00
_cell.angle_beta   90.00
_cell.angle_gamma   90.00
#
_symmetry.space_group_name_H-M   'P 1'
#
loop_
_entity.id
_entity.type
_entity.pdbx_description
1 polymer ?
#
loop_
_entity_poly.entity_id
_entity_poly.type
_entity_poly.pdbx_seq_one_letter_code
_entity_poly.pdbx_strand_id
1 'polypeptide(L)'
;MIVGLTFLIYKIFSALTDRLTALICGITFLSIFSFSQYVGIGNYNFVCPYSSEITQGIFLSFLSLYLFIKYLRKERFYLLGIMGFILGVVFLTKVEVFLALSISEILGLIFLGIKNKFNLFKFIKVLTTFLIWAFVPVLGFFIYFSLHASLKEGLSFLTYQYRLLLNSPISSNVFYKTVLGTDKIWFNISKIFIVLRWYILILGGFVFLGFALKSFSNKKIKLVFVISLLSLVTFFSSILIKKNFWFEAIRPLGVIVLGCLIYNLFLLGKSKKKNYHSLFFVILSLFSLLLLLKIFFNIHVFHYGFALSLSSVLILIALVVYYLPNFLGTLFGHKSIFRLFAIILVILAILAHVNWSRRIYLLKNQPLGEGKDLILGFDFKVSPKARFMDITLKKIKEVVKEDESFAVFPEGVILNYLSRRDNPIPYFEFTPPMIELIGEDKIISALEENKPDYIILTHKDTQEHGFRFFGKDYGRKIFSWIKKNYQPLLQVGAIPLEDKRFGILIEKLRVVE
;
A
#
# COMPACT_ATOMS: atom_id res chain seq x y z
N MET A 1 0.72 -11.07 -11.70
CA MET A 1 -0.17 -10.41 -10.71
C MET A 1 -0.85 -9.15 -11.25
N ILE A 2 -0.11 -8.09 -11.65
CA ILE A 2 -0.67 -6.80 -12.11
C ILE A 2 -1.74 -6.96 -13.20
N VAL A 3 -1.44 -7.71 -14.27
CA VAL A 3 -2.40 -8.00 -15.35
C VAL A 3 -3.69 -8.62 -14.83
N GLY A 4 -3.57 -9.60 -13.92
CA GLY A 4 -4.71 -10.26 -13.30
C GLY A 4 -5.53 -9.33 -12.43
N LEU A 5 -4.90 -8.47 -11.62
CA LEU A 5 -5.59 -7.48 -10.79
C LEU A 5 -6.32 -6.45 -11.64
N THR A 6 -5.69 -5.93 -12.70
CA THR A 6 -6.33 -5.03 -13.67
C THR A 6 -7.57 -5.67 -14.29
N PHE A 7 -7.48 -6.94 -14.70
CA PHE A 7 -8.62 -7.69 -15.22
C PHE A 7 -9.75 -7.83 -14.19
N LEU A 8 -9.43 -8.17 -12.94
CA LEU A 8 -10.41 -8.29 -11.86
C LEU A 8 -11.10 -6.94 -11.57
N ILE A 9 -10.33 -5.86 -11.48
CA ILE A 9 -10.85 -4.49 -11.33
C ILE A 9 -11.81 -4.19 -12.49
N TYR A 10 -11.40 -4.43 -13.73
CA TYR A 10 -12.25 -4.20 -14.89
C TYR A 10 -13.56 -5.00 -14.82
N LYS A 11 -13.51 -6.29 -14.44
CA LYS A 11 -14.70 -7.15 -14.35
C LYS A 11 -15.64 -6.74 -13.22
N ILE A 12 -15.11 -6.40 -12.04
CA ILE A 12 -15.90 -5.94 -10.90
C ILE A 12 -16.60 -4.63 -11.24
N PHE A 13 -15.85 -3.62 -11.70
CA PHE A 13 -16.42 -2.30 -11.97
C PHE A 13 -17.33 -2.30 -13.22
N SER A 14 -17.09 -3.17 -14.21
CA SER A 14 -18.04 -3.35 -15.32
C SER A 14 -19.37 -3.95 -14.88
N ALA A 15 -19.36 -4.79 -13.83
CA ALA A 15 -20.57 -5.36 -13.28
C ALA A 15 -21.35 -4.36 -12.40
N LEU A 16 -20.67 -3.35 -11.85
CA LEU A 16 -21.27 -2.33 -11.01
C LEU A 16 -21.72 -1.07 -11.77
N THR A 17 -20.99 -0.72 -12.82
CA THR A 17 -21.15 0.54 -13.56
C THR A 17 -21.29 0.26 -15.05
N ASP A 18 -20.28 0.63 -15.85
CA ASP A 18 -20.17 0.31 -17.26
C ASP A 18 -18.70 0.12 -17.68
N ARG A 19 -18.49 -0.25 -18.95
CA ARG A 19 -17.17 -0.57 -19.50
C ARG A 19 -16.19 0.60 -19.47
N LEU A 20 -16.67 1.83 -19.66
CA LEU A 20 -15.80 3.01 -19.70
C LEU A 20 -15.31 3.36 -18.30
N THR A 21 -16.19 3.34 -17.31
CA THR A 21 -15.80 3.55 -15.90
C THR A 21 -14.84 2.46 -15.44
N ALA A 22 -15.09 1.20 -15.81
CA ALA A 22 -14.20 0.09 -15.51
C ALA A 22 -12.81 0.22 -16.15
N LEU A 23 -12.73 0.72 -17.38
CA LEU A 23 -11.47 1.04 -18.04
C LEU A 23 -10.71 2.12 -17.27
N ILE A 24 -11.39 3.20 -16.88
CA ILE A 24 -10.77 4.29 -16.09
C ILE A 24 -10.26 3.77 -14.75
N CYS A 25 -11.02 2.91 -14.05
CA CYS A 25 -10.55 2.24 -12.84
C CYS A 25 -9.26 1.44 -13.07
N GLY A 26 -9.18 0.69 -14.17
CA GLY A 26 -7.98 -0.04 -14.56
C GLY A 26 -6.78 0.87 -14.85
N ILE A 27 -6.99 1.96 -15.59
CA ILE A 27 -5.95 2.96 -15.88
C ILE A 27 -5.47 3.62 -14.57
N THR A 28 -6.38 3.97 -13.66
CA THR A 28 -6.01 4.53 -12.35
C THR A 28 -5.16 3.55 -11.56
N PHE A 29 -5.54 2.26 -11.51
CA PHE A 29 -4.72 1.25 -10.83
C PHE A 29 -3.30 1.17 -11.40
N LEU A 30 -3.16 1.16 -12.73
CA LEU A 30 -1.84 1.12 -13.38
C LEU A 30 -1.02 2.39 -13.08
N SER A 31 -1.63 3.57 -13.26
CA SER A 31 -0.93 4.85 -13.21
C SER A 31 -0.65 5.36 -11.78
N ILE A 32 -1.53 5.09 -10.82
CA ILE A 32 -1.45 5.64 -9.46
C ILE A 32 -0.90 4.63 -8.45
N PHE A 33 -1.09 3.33 -8.67
CA PHE A 33 -0.76 2.31 -7.66
C PHE A 33 0.26 1.29 -8.13
N SER A 34 0.29 0.95 -9.43
CA SER A 34 1.13 -0.14 -9.91
C SER A 34 2.57 0.28 -10.17
N PHE A 35 2.77 1.35 -10.92
CA PHE A 35 4.09 1.79 -11.40
C PHE A 35 4.55 3.12 -10.80
N SER A 36 3.79 3.67 -9.85
CA SER A 36 4.05 5.01 -9.34
C SER A 36 5.18 5.04 -8.30
N GLN A 37 5.85 6.18 -8.22
CA GLN A 37 6.71 6.54 -7.10
C GLN A 37 6.40 7.97 -6.67
N TYR A 38 6.14 8.16 -5.38
CA TYR A 38 5.73 9.45 -4.82
C TYR A 38 6.74 10.05 -3.84
N VAL A 39 7.56 9.20 -3.22
CA VAL A 39 8.54 9.58 -2.21
C VAL A 39 9.93 9.07 -2.61
N GLY A 40 10.97 9.43 -1.86
CA GLY A 40 12.35 9.03 -2.16
C GLY A 40 12.53 7.50 -2.25
N ILE A 41 11.76 6.74 -1.48
CA ILE A 41 11.79 5.27 -1.50
C ILE A 41 10.85 4.75 -2.58
N GLY A 42 11.35 3.86 -3.44
CA GLY A 42 10.63 3.30 -4.59
C GLY A 42 9.80 2.05 -4.30
N ASN A 43 9.52 1.73 -3.03
CA ASN A 43 8.95 0.45 -2.63
C ASN A 43 7.44 0.47 -2.26
N TYR A 44 6.72 1.53 -2.64
CA TYR A 44 5.30 1.72 -2.33
C TYR A 44 4.43 1.62 -3.58
N ASN A 45 4.59 0.53 -4.34
CA ASN A 45 3.81 0.23 -5.53
C ASN A 45 3.70 -1.30 -5.76
N PHE A 46 2.87 -1.74 -6.70
CA PHE A 46 2.65 -3.17 -6.94
C PHE A 46 3.77 -3.88 -7.74
N VAL A 47 4.74 -3.14 -8.29
CA VAL A 47 5.89 -3.72 -9.00
C VAL A 47 7.02 -4.06 -8.03
N CYS A 48 7.34 -3.12 -7.15
CA CYS A 48 8.38 -3.25 -6.12
C CYS A 48 7.79 -3.01 -4.73
N PRO A 49 6.86 -3.84 -4.23
CA PRO A 49 6.29 -3.60 -2.91
C PRO A 49 7.33 -3.87 -1.80
N TYR A 50 7.30 -3.08 -0.73
CA TYR A 50 8.12 -3.33 0.47
C TYR A 50 7.82 -4.68 1.14
N SER A 51 6.63 -5.23 0.87
CA SER A 51 6.22 -6.56 1.32
C SER A 51 5.33 -7.17 0.25
N SER A 52 5.77 -8.25 -0.38
CA SER A 52 5.01 -8.94 -1.43
C SER A 52 3.64 -9.44 -0.94
N GLU A 53 3.57 -9.85 0.33
CA GLU A 53 2.36 -10.37 0.99
C GLU A 53 1.17 -9.40 0.89
N ILE A 54 1.37 -8.08 1.04
CA ILE A 54 0.25 -7.13 1.00
C ILE A 54 -0.37 -7.08 -0.40
N THR A 55 0.45 -7.10 -1.44
CA THR A 55 -0.02 -7.05 -2.84
C THR A 55 -0.69 -8.35 -3.26
N GLN A 56 -0.17 -9.48 -2.80
CA GLN A 56 -0.77 -10.80 -3.00
C GLN A 56 -2.12 -10.90 -2.28
N GLY A 57 -2.20 -10.44 -1.03
CA GLY A 57 -3.43 -10.36 -0.25
C GLY A 57 -4.50 -9.54 -0.98
N ILE A 58 -4.15 -8.33 -1.44
CA ILE A 58 -5.09 -7.49 -2.20
C ILE A 58 -5.54 -8.15 -3.51
N PHE A 59 -4.63 -8.77 -4.26
CA PHE A 59 -4.99 -9.51 -5.48
C PHE A 59 -6.00 -10.63 -5.19
N LEU A 60 -5.73 -11.44 -4.16
CA LEU A 60 -6.60 -12.52 -3.72
C LEU A 60 -7.95 -12.00 -3.20
N SER A 61 -7.97 -10.88 -2.48
CA SER A 61 -9.22 -10.23 -2.07
C SER A 61 -10.07 -9.80 -3.26
N PHE A 62 -9.48 -9.18 -4.29
CA PHE A 62 -10.22 -8.82 -5.50
C PHE A 62 -10.71 -10.05 -6.27
N LEU A 63 -9.95 -11.15 -6.26
CA LEU A 63 -10.40 -12.42 -6.84
C LEU A 63 -11.61 -12.97 -6.07
N SER A 64 -11.56 -12.98 -4.74
CA SER A 64 -12.66 -13.44 -3.90
C SER A 64 -13.91 -12.56 -4.05
N LEU A 65 -13.76 -11.23 -4.06
CA LEU A 65 -14.86 -10.29 -4.34
C LEU A 65 -15.48 -10.52 -5.72
N TYR A 66 -14.68 -10.80 -6.75
CA TYR A 66 -15.20 -11.14 -8.07
C TYR A 66 -15.99 -12.47 -8.06
N LEU A 67 -15.51 -13.48 -7.31
CA LEU A 67 -16.25 -14.73 -7.12
C LEU A 67 -17.54 -14.51 -6.31
N PHE A 68 -17.53 -13.59 -5.35
CA PHE A 68 -18.72 -13.18 -4.62
C PHE A 68 -19.79 -12.63 -5.56
N ILE A 69 -19.44 -11.78 -6.55
CA ILE A 69 -20.38 -11.33 -7.59
C ILE A 69 -20.97 -12.52 -8.36
N LYS A 70 -20.15 -13.51 -8.71
CA LYS A 70 -20.64 -14.72 -9.41
C LYS A 70 -21.58 -15.54 -8.53
N TYR A 71 -21.26 -15.66 -7.24
CA TYR A 71 -22.07 -16.37 -6.26
C TYR A 71 -23.42 -15.67 -6.06
N LEU A 72 -23.46 -14.34 -5.96
CA LEU A 72 -24.72 -13.58 -5.90
C LEU A 72 -25.67 -13.86 -7.06
N ARG A 73 -25.14 -14.18 -8.26
CA ARG A 73 -25.94 -14.44 -9.45
C ARG A 73 -26.40 -15.88 -9.59
N LYS A 74 -25.58 -16.86 -9.21
CA LYS A 74 -25.82 -18.29 -9.50
C LYS A 74 -25.94 -19.18 -8.25
N GLU A 75 -25.65 -18.68 -7.05
CA GLU A 75 -25.70 -19.39 -5.76
C GLU A 75 -25.04 -20.79 -5.78
N ARG A 76 -23.95 -20.98 -6.53
CA ARG A 76 -23.28 -22.29 -6.66
C ARG A 76 -22.34 -22.56 -5.48
N PHE A 77 -22.51 -23.68 -4.78
CA PHE A 77 -21.75 -24.03 -3.57
C PHE A 77 -20.23 -24.14 -3.78
N TYR A 78 -19.75 -24.61 -4.93
CA TYR A 78 -18.30 -24.69 -5.17
C TYR A 78 -17.65 -23.29 -5.16
N LEU A 79 -18.39 -22.22 -5.49
CA LEU A 79 -17.86 -20.86 -5.40
C LEU A 79 -17.60 -20.46 -3.94
N LEU A 80 -18.44 -20.90 -3.00
CA LEU A 80 -18.19 -20.69 -1.57
C LEU A 80 -16.94 -21.42 -1.10
N GLY A 81 -16.73 -22.65 -1.58
CA GLY A 81 -15.51 -23.40 -1.28
C GLY A 81 -14.26 -22.70 -1.81
N ILE A 82 -14.29 -22.19 -3.05
CA ILE A 82 -13.17 -21.45 -3.62
C ILE A 82 -12.94 -20.13 -2.85
N MET A 83 -13.98 -19.38 -2.52
CA MET A 83 -13.86 -18.14 -1.73
C MET A 83 -13.30 -18.43 -0.33
N GLY A 84 -13.77 -19.47 0.33
CA GLY A 84 -13.25 -19.94 1.61
C GLY A 84 -11.76 -20.26 1.50
N PHE A 85 -11.37 -21.10 0.54
CA PHE A 85 -9.96 -21.43 0.30
C PHE A 85 -9.11 -20.17 0.06
N ILE A 86 -9.59 -19.22 -0.75
CA ILE A 86 -8.88 -17.94 -0.96
C ILE A 86 -8.74 -17.16 0.35
N LEU A 87 -9.79 -17.09 1.18
CA LEU A 87 -9.71 -16.43 2.49
C LEU A 87 -8.65 -17.08 3.38
N GLY A 88 -8.54 -18.42 3.37
CA GLY A 88 -7.49 -19.17 4.07
C GLY A 88 -6.08 -18.86 3.57
N VAL A 89 -5.90 -18.61 2.28
CA VAL A 89 -4.62 -18.13 1.74
C VAL A 89 -4.36 -16.67 2.15
N VAL A 90 -5.39 -15.82 2.14
CA VAL A 90 -5.27 -14.41 2.57
C VAL A 90 -4.92 -14.31 4.06
N PHE A 91 -5.36 -15.24 4.90
CA PHE A 91 -4.93 -15.35 6.31
C PHE A 91 -3.39 -15.43 6.45
N LEU A 92 -2.71 -16.06 5.49
CA LEU A 92 -1.25 -16.21 5.48
C LEU A 92 -0.52 -14.98 4.91
N THR A 93 -1.25 -13.94 4.49
CA THR A 93 -0.67 -12.71 3.94
C THR A 93 -0.53 -11.63 5.02
N LYS A 94 -1.30 -10.54 4.95
CA LYS A 94 -1.36 -9.49 5.98
C LYS A 94 -2.66 -9.56 6.76
N VAL A 95 -2.54 -9.46 8.08
CA VAL A 95 -3.67 -9.44 9.02
C VAL A 95 -4.72 -8.38 8.69
N GLU A 96 -4.34 -7.15 8.33
CA GLU A 96 -5.32 -6.12 7.96
C GLU A 96 -6.14 -6.50 6.71
N VAL A 97 -5.53 -7.18 5.74
CA VAL A 97 -6.21 -7.62 4.51
C VAL A 97 -7.13 -8.79 4.81
N PHE A 98 -6.68 -9.73 5.63
CA PHE A 98 -7.50 -10.86 6.11
C PHE A 98 -8.73 -10.38 6.89
N LEU A 99 -8.56 -9.46 7.84
CA LEU A 99 -9.67 -8.91 8.62
C LEU A 99 -10.66 -8.15 7.71
N ALA A 100 -10.15 -7.35 6.77
CA ALA A 100 -10.99 -6.64 5.83
C ALA A 100 -11.83 -7.59 4.96
N LEU A 101 -11.22 -8.64 4.41
CA LEU A 101 -11.92 -9.61 3.55
C LEU A 101 -12.89 -10.48 4.34
N SER A 102 -12.44 -11.10 5.44
CA SER A 102 -13.26 -12.01 6.26
C SER A 102 -14.53 -11.33 6.77
N ILE A 103 -14.40 -10.16 7.39
CA ILE A 103 -15.56 -9.43 7.94
C ILE A 103 -16.52 -9.05 6.82
N SER A 104 -16.01 -8.58 5.68
CA SER A 104 -16.84 -8.15 4.56
C SER A 104 -17.61 -9.29 3.90
N GLU A 105 -16.97 -10.44 3.68
CA GLU A 105 -17.61 -11.59 3.06
C GLU A 105 -18.57 -12.29 4.03
N ILE A 106 -18.19 -12.46 5.30
CA ILE A 106 -19.07 -13.07 6.32
C ILE A 106 -20.33 -12.21 6.48
N LEU A 107 -20.20 -10.90 6.67
CA LEU A 107 -21.37 -10.02 6.76
C LEU A 107 -22.16 -10.02 5.44
N GLY A 108 -21.50 -10.06 4.29
CA GLY A 108 -22.14 -10.21 2.99
C GLY A 108 -22.98 -11.48 2.87
N LEU A 109 -22.48 -12.63 3.31
CA LEU A 109 -23.18 -13.91 3.33
C LEU A 109 -24.34 -13.90 4.33
N ILE A 110 -24.17 -13.28 5.50
CA ILE A 110 -25.23 -13.10 6.50
C ILE A 110 -26.36 -12.25 5.91
N PHE A 111 -26.05 -11.08 5.34
CA PHE A 111 -27.04 -10.22 4.69
C PHE A 111 -27.76 -10.91 3.54
N LEU A 112 -27.04 -11.68 2.73
CA LEU A 112 -27.61 -12.49 1.65
C LEU A 112 -28.60 -13.52 2.22
N GLY A 113 -28.23 -14.23 3.28
CA GLY A 113 -29.08 -15.23 3.92
C GLY A 113 -30.36 -14.63 4.50
N ILE A 114 -30.25 -13.49 5.18
CA ILE A 114 -31.41 -12.76 5.73
C ILE A 114 -32.33 -12.28 4.59
N LYS A 115 -31.77 -11.64 3.55
CA LYS A 115 -32.57 -11.10 2.45
C LYS A 115 -33.22 -12.16 1.57
N ASN A 116 -32.54 -13.28 1.39
CA ASN A 116 -33.09 -14.41 0.63
C ASN A 116 -33.91 -15.37 1.51
N LYS A 117 -34.14 -15.04 2.79
CA LYS A 117 -34.88 -15.85 3.76
C LYS A 117 -34.42 -17.32 3.74
N PHE A 118 -33.11 -17.54 3.79
CA PHE A 118 -32.58 -18.90 3.90
C PHE A 118 -33.14 -19.56 5.16
N ASN A 119 -33.56 -20.83 5.04
CA ASN A 119 -33.82 -21.63 6.23
C ASN A 119 -32.52 -21.84 7.01
N LEU A 120 -32.65 -22.16 8.31
CA LEU A 120 -31.49 -22.33 9.20
C LEU A 120 -30.47 -23.33 8.65
N PHE A 121 -30.94 -24.45 8.07
CA PHE A 121 -30.08 -25.46 7.47
C PHE A 121 -29.24 -24.93 6.30
N LYS A 122 -29.85 -24.22 5.34
CA LYS A 122 -29.11 -23.61 4.22
C LYS A 122 -28.14 -22.54 4.72
N PHE A 123 -28.55 -21.75 5.70
CA PHE A 123 -27.70 -20.72 6.30
C PHE A 123 -26.44 -21.32 6.94
N ILE A 124 -26.62 -22.33 7.80
CA ILE A 124 -25.52 -23.08 8.41
C ILE A 124 -24.64 -23.69 7.31
N LYS A 125 -25.23 -24.39 6.34
CA LYS A 125 -24.48 -25.02 5.24
C LYS A 125 -23.62 -24.03 4.45
N VAL A 126 -24.12 -22.82 4.17
CA VAL A 126 -23.36 -21.78 3.45
C VAL A 126 -22.16 -21.32 4.28
N LEU A 127 -22.38 -20.98 5.54
CA LEU A 127 -21.31 -20.50 6.43
C LEU A 127 -20.29 -21.61 6.73
N THR A 128 -20.73 -22.83 7.03
CA THR A 128 -19.82 -23.94 7.31
C THR A 128 -19.02 -24.33 6.08
N THR A 129 -19.63 -24.37 4.88
CA THR A 129 -18.87 -24.63 3.64
C THR A 129 -17.77 -23.58 3.45
N PHE A 130 -18.10 -22.30 3.59
CA PHE A 130 -17.13 -21.22 3.47
C PHE A 130 -15.99 -21.33 4.50
N LEU A 131 -16.33 -21.55 5.77
CA LEU A 131 -15.34 -21.62 6.85
C LEU A 131 -14.47 -22.88 6.77
N ILE A 132 -15.04 -24.06 6.50
CA ILE A 132 -14.28 -25.31 6.35
C ILE A 132 -13.21 -25.15 5.28
N TRP A 133 -13.57 -24.59 4.11
CA TRP A 133 -12.60 -24.37 3.05
C TRP A 133 -11.56 -23.28 3.39
N ALA A 134 -11.90 -22.30 4.24
CA ALA A 134 -10.93 -21.34 4.75
C ALA A 134 -9.89 -21.95 5.69
N PHE A 135 -10.22 -23.03 6.39
CA PHE A 135 -9.25 -23.75 7.22
C PHE A 135 -8.28 -24.61 6.39
N VAL A 136 -8.62 -25.01 5.16
CA VAL A 136 -7.80 -25.94 4.36
C VAL A 136 -6.36 -25.43 4.13
N PRO A 137 -6.12 -24.20 3.62
CA PRO A 137 -4.75 -23.69 3.46
C PRO A 137 -4.02 -23.55 4.80
N VAL A 138 -4.72 -23.06 5.83
CA VAL A 138 -4.15 -22.84 7.16
C VAL A 138 -3.66 -24.17 7.76
N LEU A 139 -4.48 -25.21 7.65
CA LEU A 139 -4.13 -26.57 8.08
C LEU A 139 -2.97 -27.13 7.26
N GLY A 140 -2.97 -26.93 5.94
CA GLY A 140 -1.88 -27.37 5.07
C GLY A 140 -0.53 -26.77 5.48
N PHE A 141 -0.48 -25.46 5.75
CA PHE A 141 0.74 -24.81 6.23
C PHE A 141 1.07 -25.17 7.68
N PHE A 142 0.08 -25.41 8.53
CA PHE A 142 0.31 -25.90 9.89
C PHE A 142 1.02 -27.27 9.86
N ILE A 143 0.52 -28.19 9.04
CA ILE A 143 1.14 -29.49 8.82
C ILE A 143 2.55 -29.30 8.27
N TYR A 144 2.72 -28.48 7.22
CA TYR A 144 4.04 -28.20 6.64
C TYR A 144 5.05 -27.71 7.68
N PHE A 145 4.70 -26.73 8.51
CA PHE A 145 5.61 -26.23 9.54
C PHE A 145 5.85 -27.24 10.66
N SER A 146 4.84 -28.03 11.00
CA SER A 146 4.97 -29.09 12.02
C SER A 146 5.81 -30.28 11.55
N LEU A 147 6.07 -30.41 10.24
CA LEU A 147 7.04 -31.36 9.70
C LEU A 147 8.49 -30.86 9.83
N HIS A 148 8.70 -29.56 10.03
CA HIS A 148 10.03 -28.94 10.10
C HIS A 148 10.37 -28.38 11.49
N ALA A 149 9.39 -28.33 12.40
CA ALA A 149 9.50 -27.77 13.74
C ALA A 149 8.50 -28.46 14.69
N SER A 150 8.59 -28.18 15.99
CA SER A 150 7.60 -28.72 16.94
C SER A 150 6.18 -28.21 16.64
N LEU A 151 5.13 -28.94 17.06
CA LEU A 151 3.73 -28.51 16.88
C LEU A 151 3.47 -27.09 17.43
N LYS A 152 4.11 -26.75 18.55
CA LYS A 152 4.02 -25.43 19.18
C LYS A 152 4.66 -24.35 18.31
N GLU A 153 5.82 -24.63 17.71
CA GLU A 153 6.50 -23.73 16.79
C GLU A 153 5.76 -23.57 15.47
N GLY A 154 5.21 -24.66 14.92
CA GLY A 154 4.38 -24.59 13.71
C GLY A 154 3.17 -23.66 13.89
N LEU A 155 2.47 -23.77 15.02
CA LEU A 155 1.39 -22.84 15.36
C LEU A 155 1.92 -21.42 15.62
N SER A 156 3.08 -21.30 16.26
CA SER A 156 3.76 -20.03 16.54
C SER A 156 4.06 -19.29 15.23
N PHE A 157 4.59 -19.95 14.20
CA PHE A 157 4.90 -19.35 12.90
C PHE A 157 3.65 -18.83 12.21
N LEU A 158 2.55 -19.61 12.20
CA LEU A 158 1.27 -19.18 11.60
C LEU A 158 0.65 -17.97 12.31
N THR A 159 0.75 -17.93 13.64
CA THR A 159 0.09 -16.91 14.46
C THR A 159 1.00 -15.74 14.81
N TYR A 160 2.24 -15.72 14.34
CA TYR A 160 3.26 -14.74 14.74
C TYR A 160 2.80 -13.30 14.50
N GLN A 161 2.36 -13.00 13.28
CA GLN A 161 1.89 -11.65 12.93
C GLN A 161 0.69 -11.18 13.78
N TYR A 162 -0.18 -12.10 14.18
CA TYR A 162 -1.36 -11.80 14.99
C TYR A 162 -0.98 -11.53 16.46
N ARG A 163 0.01 -12.26 16.98
CA ARG A 163 0.55 -12.02 18.33
C ARG A 163 1.29 -10.69 18.42
N LEU A 164 2.02 -10.30 17.36
CA LEU A 164 2.67 -8.99 17.29
C LEU A 164 1.67 -7.83 17.37
N LEU A 165 0.47 -7.96 16.81
CA LEU A 165 -0.57 -6.94 16.96
C LEU A 165 -1.06 -6.80 18.40
N LEU A 166 -1.18 -7.90 19.13
CA LEU A 166 -1.78 -7.91 20.48
C LEU A 166 -0.78 -7.51 21.57
N ASN A 167 0.49 -7.88 21.43
CA ASN A 167 1.44 -7.90 22.56
C ASN A 167 2.73 -7.09 22.32
N SER A 168 2.83 -6.27 21.28
CA SER A 168 4.11 -5.66 20.92
C SER A 168 4.27 -4.18 21.30
N PRO A 169 5.39 -3.80 21.96
CA PRO A 169 5.87 -2.42 22.07
C PRO A 169 5.99 -1.71 20.71
N ILE A 170 6.14 -2.46 19.61
CA ILE A 170 6.22 -1.96 18.23
C ILE A 170 4.99 -1.13 17.85
N SER A 171 3.81 -1.47 18.36
CA SER A 171 2.57 -0.71 18.12
C SER A 171 2.61 0.72 18.67
N SER A 172 3.49 0.97 19.65
CA SER A 172 3.66 2.27 20.29
C SER A 172 4.71 3.16 19.60
N ASN A 173 5.47 2.61 18.63
CA ASN A 173 6.53 3.31 17.91
C ASN A 173 5.98 4.54 17.17
N VAL A 174 6.76 5.61 17.19
CA VAL A 174 6.43 6.91 16.59
C VAL A 174 6.01 6.77 15.13
N PHE A 175 6.70 5.92 14.37
CA PHE A 175 6.40 5.64 12.96
C PHE A 175 4.94 5.22 12.76
N TYR A 176 4.43 4.28 13.56
CA TYR A 176 3.05 3.79 13.42
C TYR A 176 2.02 4.85 13.78
N LYS A 177 2.28 5.68 14.81
CA LYS A 177 1.39 6.79 15.19
C LYS A 177 1.31 7.86 14.10
N THR A 178 2.44 8.21 13.49
CA THR A 178 2.51 9.15 12.36
C THR A 178 1.83 8.60 11.11
N VAL A 179 2.00 7.32 10.82
CA VAL A 179 1.32 6.64 9.71
C VAL A 179 -0.21 6.62 9.90
N LEU A 180 -0.67 6.23 11.09
CA LEU A 180 -2.10 6.25 11.46
C LEU A 180 -2.66 7.68 11.42
N GLY A 181 -1.80 8.68 11.68
CA GLY A 181 -2.15 10.09 11.79
C GLY A 181 -2.69 10.47 13.17
N THR A 182 -2.51 9.63 14.17
CA THR A 182 -3.01 9.83 15.54
C THR A 182 -2.09 10.72 16.37
N ASP A 183 -0.81 10.84 16.00
CA ASP A 183 0.14 11.79 16.57
C ASP A 183 -0.28 13.26 16.37
N LYS A 184 -0.95 13.56 15.24
CA LYS A 184 -1.42 14.89 14.85
C LYS A 184 -2.89 14.86 14.43
N ILE A 185 -3.74 14.29 15.28
CA ILE A 185 -5.15 14.02 14.95
C ILE A 185 -5.91 15.27 14.46
N TRP A 186 -5.81 16.39 15.18
CA TRP A 186 -6.52 17.62 14.83
C TRP A 186 -6.03 18.24 13.53
N PHE A 187 -4.72 18.20 13.29
CA PHE A 187 -4.13 18.64 12.03
C PHE A 187 -4.67 17.81 10.86
N ASN A 188 -4.66 16.49 11.00
CA ASN A 188 -5.15 15.57 9.99
C ASN A 188 -6.66 15.72 9.73
N ILE A 189 -7.47 15.87 10.78
CA ILE A 189 -8.90 16.18 10.67
C ILE A 189 -9.13 17.51 9.94
N SER A 190 -8.39 18.57 10.29
CA SER A 190 -8.51 19.85 9.59
C SER A 190 -8.19 19.74 8.09
N LYS A 191 -7.19 18.93 7.72
CA LYS A 191 -6.86 18.66 6.32
C LYS A 191 -8.00 17.94 5.61
N ILE A 192 -8.66 16.98 6.26
CA ILE A 192 -9.86 16.32 5.73
C ILE A 192 -10.94 17.35 5.42
N PHE A 193 -11.25 18.26 6.36
CA PHE A 193 -12.26 19.31 6.15
C PHE A 193 -11.88 20.31 5.05
N ILE A 194 -10.62 20.72 4.98
CA ILE A 194 -10.11 21.60 3.92
C ILE A 194 -10.34 20.96 2.55
N VAL A 195 -10.06 19.65 2.41
CA VAL A 195 -10.26 18.93 1.16
C VAL A 195 -11.75 18.70 0.88
N LEU A 196 -12.57 18.35 1.88
CA LEU A 196 -14.03 18.21 1.73
C LEU A 196 -14.67 19.50 1.20
N ARG A 197 -14.21 20.68 1.65
CA ARG A 197 -14.67 21.96 1.10
C ARG A 197 -14.47 22.04 -0.41
N TRP A 198 -13.34 21.56 -0.94
CA TRP A 198 -13.10 21.53 -2.38
C TRP A 198 -14.04 20.55 -3.10
N TYR A 199 -14.35 19.40 -2.51
CA TYR A 199 -15.36 18.48 -3.05
C TYR A 199 -16.74 19.14 -3.11
N ILE A 200 -17.14 19.88 -2.07
CA ILE A 200 -18.39 20.64 -2.05
C ILE A 200 -18.41 21.69 -3.15
N LEU A 201 -17.30 22.43 -3.34
CA LEU A 201 -17.20 23.43 -4.42
C LEU A 201 -17.27 22.79 -5.80
N ILE A 202 -16.63 21.64 -6.01
CA ILE A 202 -16.71 20.88 -7.27
C ILE A 202 -18.15 20.43 -7.52
N LEU A 203 -18.82 19.85 -6.52
CA LEU A 203 -20.23 19.45 -6.60
C LEU A 203 -21.15 20.66 -6.86
N GLY A 204 -20.90 21.80 -6.22
CA GLY A 204 -21.60 23.06 -6.48
C GLY A 204 -21.40 23.53 -7.92
N GLY A 205 -20.20 23.39 -8.46
CA GLY A 205 -19.90 23.66 -9.87
C GLY A 205 -20.66 22.74 -10.83
N PHE A 206 -20.80 21.45 -10.51
CA PHE A 206 -21.63 20.51 -11.26
C PHE A 206 -23.11 20.92 -11.24
N VAL A 207 -23.64 21.31 -10.08
CA VAL A 207 -25.04 21.77 -9.95
C VAL A 207 -25.25 23.08 -10.72
N PHE A 208 -24.34 24.04 -10.60
CA PHE A 208 -24.37 25.30 -11.35
C PHE A 208 -24.35 25.06 -12.86
N LEU A 209 -23.46 24.17 -13.34
CA LEU A 209 -23.43 23.74 -14.73
C LEU A 209 -24.80 23.19 -15.17
N GLY A 210 -25.45 22.39 -14.33
CA GLY A 210 -26.79 21.86 -14.60
C GLY A 210 -27.86 22.94 -14.78
N PHE A 211 -27.88 23.95 -13.90
CA PHE A 211 -28.77 25.10 -14.04
C PHE A 211 -28.46 25.92 -15.31
N ALA A 212 -27.20 26.25 -15.55
CA ALA A 212 -26.79 27.01 -16.73
C ALA A 212 -27.17 26.31 -18.04
N LEU A 213 -26.96 24.99 -18.13
CA LEU A 213 -27.34 24.20 -19.31
C LEU A 213 -28.85 24.17 -19.56
N LYS A 214 -29.69 24.26 -18.50
CA LYS A 214 -31.14 24.43 -18.65
C LYS A 214 -31.52 25.82 -19.14
N SER A 215 -30.85 26.86 -18.65
CA SER A 215 -31.18 28.26 -18.96
C SER A 215 -30.89 28.65 -20.42
N PHE A 216 -29.89 28.05 -21.05
CA PHE A 216 -29.64 28.30 -22.48
C PHE A 216 -30.62 27.49 -23.35
N SER A 217 -31.21 28.10 -24.37
CA SER A 217 -31.99 27.38 -25.40
C SER A 217 -31.13 27.04 -26.63
N ASN A 218 -30.20 27.93 -26.99
CA ASN A 218 -29.36 27.80 -28.19
C ASN A 218 -28.21 26.79 -27.98
N LYS A 219 -28.15 25.77 -28.85
CA LYS A 219 -27.12 24.71 -28.82
C LYS A 219 -25.69 25.24 -29.00
N LYS A 220 -25.48 26.30 -29.81
CA LYS A 220 -24.15 26.89 -30.02
C LYS A 220 -23.65 27.59 -28.74
N ILE A 221 -24.53 28.33 -28.06
CA ILE A 221 -24.20 29.00 -26.79
C ILE A 221 -23.88 27.98 -25.69
N LYS A 222 -24.66 26.88 -25.61
CA LYS A 222 -24.34 25.75 -24.71
C LYS A 222 -22.96 25.17 -24.97
N LEU A 223 -22.62 24.95 -26.24
CA LEU A 223 -21.34 24.37 -26.62
C LEU A 223 -20.18 25.30 -26.23
N VAL A 224 -20.28 26.60 -26.55
CA VAL A 224 -19.27 27.60 -26.17
C VAL A 224 -19.12 27.68 -24.65
N PHE A 225 -20.23 27.71 -23.91
CA PHE A 225 -20.21 27.73 -22.45
C PHE A 225 -19.51 26.49 -21.86
N VAL A 226 -19.82 25.30 -22.38
CA VAL A 226 -19.18 24.04 -21.95
C VAL A 226 -17.69 24.07 -22.24
N ILE A 227 -17.27 24.50 -23.44
CA ILE A 227 -15.85 24.60 -23.80
C ILE A 227 -15.13 25.60 -22.89
N SER A 228 -15.69 26.78 -22.67
CA SER A 228 -15.10 27.79 -21.78
C SER A 228 -14.96 27.28 -20.35
N LEU A 229 -15.96 26.56 -19.83
CA LEU A 229 -15.90 25.98 -18.49
C LEU A 229 -14.88 24.84 -18.41
N LEU A 230 -14.76 24.00 -19.44
CA LEU A 230 -13.73 22.97 -19.52
C LEU A 230 -12.31 23.57 -19.53
N SER A 231 -12.10 24.63 -20.29
CA SER A 231 -10.84 25.39 -20.29
C SER A 231 -10.54 25.96 -18.90
N LEU A 232 -11.54 26.50 -18.23
CA LEU A 232 -11.42 27.05 -16.88
C LEU A 232 -11.06 25.96 -15.85
N VAL A 233 -11.76 24.81 -15.89
CA VAL A 233 -11.48 23.65 -15.02
C VAL A 233 -10.06 23.14 -15.25
N THR A 234 -9.62 23.07 -16.49
CA THR A 234 -8.26 22.64 -16.85
C THR A 234 -7.22 23.64 -16.33
N PHE A 235 -7.48 24.94 -16.50
CA PHE A 235 -6.62 26.01 -15.99
C PHE A 235 -6.49 25.97 -14.47
N PHE A 236 -7.59 25.94 -13.71
CA PHE A 236 -7.53 25.85 -12.25
C PHE A 236 -6.90 24.54 -11.76
N SER A 237 -7.20 23.42 -12.43
CA SER A 237 -6.57 22.13 -12.13
C SER A 237 -5.05 22.18 -12.27
N SER A 238 -4.54 22.90 -13.28
CA SER A 238 -3.09 23.10 -13.48
C SER A 238 -2.44 23.91 -12.36
N ILE A 239 -3.15 24.88 -11.78
CA ILE A 239 -2.71 25.65 -10.61
C ILE A 239 -2.70 24.76 -9.37
N LEU A 240 -3.71 23.89 -9.21
CA LEU A 240 -3.81 22.94 -8.10
C LEU A 240 -2.69 21.89 -8.12
N ILE A 241 -2.15 21.53 -9.29
CA ILE A 241 -0.93 20.68 -9.41
C ILE A 241 0.25 21.32 -8.69
N LYS A 242 0.43 22.65 -8.81
CA LYS A 242 1.55 23.35 -8.14
C LYS A 242 1.42 23.38 -6.62
N LYS A 243 0.20 23.22 -6.08
CA LYS A 243 -0.09 23.28 -4.64
C LYS A 243 -0.21 21.90 -3.97
N ASN A 244 0.27 20.82 -4.61
CA ASN A 244 0.17 19.44 -4.12
C ASN A 244 -1.26 18.97 -3.81
N PHE A 245 -2.29 19.65 -4.35
CA PHE A 245 -3.68 19.35 -4.02
C PHE A 245 -4.08 17.92 -4.38
N TRP A 246 -3.63 17.42 -5.53
CA TRP A 246 -3.96 16.08 -6.02
C TRP A 246 -3.46 14.93 -5.14
N PHE A 247 -2.42 15.17 -4.33
CA PHE A 247 -1.92 14.20 -3.35
C PHE A 247 -2.79 14.15 -2.10
N GLU A 248 -3.33 15.30 -1.72
CA GLU A 248 -4.19 15.45 -0.54
C GLU A 248 -5.67 15.18 -0.85
N ALA A 249 -6.06 15.18 -2.13
CA ALA A 249 -7.44 15.04 -2.59
C ALA A 249 -8.14 13.75 -2.13
N ILE A 250 -7.39 12.74 -1.68
CA ILE A 250 -7.92 11.46 -1.21
C ILE A 250 -8.04 11.35 0.32
N ARG A 251 -7.61 12.37 1.08
CA ARG A 251 -7.78 12.40 2.54
C ARG A 251 -9.21 12.10 3.02
N PRO A 252 -10.29 12.61 2.38
CA PRO A 252 -11.64 12.35 2.85
C PRO A 252 -12.21 11.00 2.42
N LEU A 253 -11.43 10.10 1.80
CA LEU A 253 -11.94 8.82 1.30
C LEU A 253 -12.67 7.99 2.36
N GLY A 254 -12.20 7.98 3.61
CA GLY A 254 -12.88 7.29 4.71
C GLY A 254 -14.32 7.79 4.89
N VAL A 255 -14.53 9.10 4.86
CA VAL A 255 -15.86 9.72 4.96
C VAL A 255 -16.71 9.43 3.72
N ILE A 256 -16.13 9.52 2.53
CA ILE A 256 -16.85 9.28 1.27
C ILE A 256 -17.33 7.83 1.19
N VAL A 257 -16.46 6.86 1.48
CA VAL A 257 -16.81 5.44 1.43
C VAL A 257 -17.80 5.08 2.55
N LEU A 258 -17.70 5.70 3.74
CA LEU A 258 -18.68 5.55 4.80
C LEU A 258 -20.07 6.03 4.36
N GLY A 259 -20.15 7.19 3.70
CA GLY A 259 -21.40 7.67 3.11
C GLY A 259 -21.97 6.68 2.08
N CYS A 260 -21.12 6.06 1.25
CA CYS A 260 -21.55 5.04 0.29
C CYS A 260 -22.08 3.78 0.96
N LEU A 261 -21.42 3.34 2.04
CA LEU A 261 -21.86 2.19 2.84
C LEU A 261 -23.25 2.46 3.42
N ILE A 262 -23.43 3.59 4.12
CA ILE A 262 -24.69 3.97 4.75
C ILE A 262 -25.81 4.09 3.71
N TYR A 263 -25.55 4.76 2.59
CA TYR A 263 -26.53 4.91 1.50
C TYR A 263 -26.97 3.55 0.92
N ASN A 264 -26.04 2.63 0.67
CA ASN A 264 -26.39 1.33 0.12
C ASN A 264 -27.07 0.40 1.15
N LEU A 265 -26.72 0.50 2.43
CA LEU A 265 -27.46 -0.17 3.51
C LEU A 265 -28.92 0.32 3.57
N PHE A 266 -29.14 1.63 3.44
CA PHE A 266 -30.47 2.20 3.36
C PHE A 266 -31.27 1.69 2.15
N LEU A 267 -30.66 1.64 0.96
CA LEU A 267 -31.29 1.08 -0.24
C LEU A 267 -31.64 -0.41 -0.08
N LEU A 268 -30.77 -1.19 0.57
CA LEU A 268 -31.07 -2.58 0.90
C LEU A 268 -32.23 -2.71 1.88
N GLY A 269 -32.31 -1.82 2.87
CA GLY A 269 -33.42 -1.76 3.83
C GLY A 269 -34.76 -1.52 3.13
N LYS A 270 -34.81 -0.58 2.18
CA LYS A 270 -36.02 -0.23 1.43
C LYS A 270 -36.42 -1.25 0.36
N SER A 271 -35.46 -1.99 -0.19
CA SER A 271 -35.74 -2.90 -1.30
C SER A 271 -36.54 -4.14 -0.87
N LYS A 272 -37.74 -4.31 -1.42
CA LYS A 272 -38.55 -5.54 -1.30
C LYS A 272 -37.99 -6.69 -2.16
N LYS A 273 -37.30 -6.38 -3.26
CA LYS A 273 -36.69 -7.36 -4.18
C LYS A 273 -35.22 -7.58 -3.86
N LYS A 274 -34.64 -8.66 -4.39
CA LYS A 274 -33.20 -8.93 -4.31
C LYS A 274 -32.42 -7.81 -5.02
N ASN A 275 -31.70 -7.01 -4.25
CA ASN A 275 -30.84 -5.94 -4.75
C ASN A 275 -29.37 -6.32 -4.57
N TYR A 276 -28.91 -7.22 -5.44
CA TYR A 276 -27.53 -7.72 -5.42
C TYR A 276 -26.50 -6.63 -5.72
N HIS A 277 -26.91 -5.57 -6.43
CA HIS A 277 -26.03 -4.45 -6.76
C HIS A 277 -25.68 -3.65 -5.50
N SER A 278 -26.66 -3.21 -4.71
CA SER A 278 -26.41 -2.52 -3.45
C SER A 278 -25.74 -3.43 -2.41
N LEU A 279 -26.06 -4.74 -2.38
CA LEU A 279 -25.40 -5.69 -1.49
C LEU A 279 -23.90 -5.79 -1.79
N PHE A 280 -23.52 -5.88 -3.06
CA PHE A 280 -22.12 -5.90 -3.42
C PHE A 280 -21.43 -4.56 -3.11
N PHE A 281 -22.10 -3.43 -3.32
CA PHE A 281 -21.56 -2.13 -2.91
C PHE A 281 -21.30 -2.03 -1.41
N VAL A 282 -22.19 -2.59 -0.57
CA VAL A 282 -21.99 -2.68 0.88
C VAL A 282 -20.73 -3.48 1.20
N ILE A 283 -20.58 -4.66 0.60
CA ILE A 283 -19.41 -5.53 0.83
C ILE A 283 -18.12 -4.84 0.40
N LEU A 284 -18.10 -4.24 -0.80
CA LEU A 284 -16.93 -3.54 -1.32
C LEU A 284 -16.58 -2.30 -0.49
N SER A 285 -17.59 -1.55 -0.01
CA SER A 285 -17.39 -0.37 0.84
C SER A 285 -16.88 -0.76 2.22
N LEU A 286 -17.42 -1.82 2.80
CA LEU A 286 -16.98 -2.37 4.07
C LEU A 286 -15.52 -2.85 3.99
N PHE A 287 -15.18 -3.62 2.95
CA PHE A 287 -13.80 -4.06 2.69
C PHE A 287 -12.85 -2.86 2.61
N SER A 288 -13.26 -1.84 1.86
CA SER A 288 -12.48 -0.62 1.67
C SER A 288 -12.30 0.19 2.96
N LEU A 289 -13.34 0.32 3.80
CA LEU A 289 -13.24 1.02 5.07
C LEU A 289 -12.35 0.29 6.07
N LEU A 290 -12.45 -1.04 6.13
CA LEU A 290 -11.64 -1.86 7.02
C LEU A 290 -10.15 -1.77 6.68
N LEU A 291 -9.79 -1.75 5.39
CA LEU A 291 -8.41 -1.49 4.95
C LEU A 291 -7.94 -0.08 5.36
N LEU A 292 -8.81 0.92 5.25
CA LEU A 292 -8.48 2.30 5.59
C LEU A 292 -8.29 2.53 7.09
N LEU A 293 -8.76 1.66 7.99
CA LEU A 293 -8.63 1.85 9.45
C LEU A 293 -7.18 2.12 9.88
N LYS A 294 -6.20 1.47 9.23
CA LYS A 294 -4.76 1.62 9.53
C LYS A 294 -4.17 2.97 9.12
N ILE A 295 -4.88 3.75 8.31
CA ILE A 295 -4.45 5.07 7.83
C ILE A 295 -5.60 6.09 7.83
N PHE A 296 -6.63 5.89 8.65
CA PHE A 296 -7.93 6.57 8.50
C PHE A 296 -7.83 8.10 8.56
N PHE A 297 -6.99 8.63 9.45
CA PHE A 297 -6.78 10.06 9.59
C PHE A 297 -5.75 10.63 8.59
N ASN A 298 -4.92 9.78 7.98
CA ASN A 298 -3.84 10.19 7.09
C ASN A 298 -3.84 9.40 5.77
N ILE A 299 -5.00 9.37 5.09
CA ILE A 299 -5.16 8.62 3.85
C ILE A 299 -4.35 9.28 2.72
N HIS A 300 -3.46 8.49 2.10
CA HIS A 300 -2.58 8.89 0.99
C HIS A 300 -2.36 7.71 0.01
N VAL A 301 -1.73 7.94 -1.15
CA VAL A 301 -1.48 6.89 -2.18
C VAL A 301 -0.11 6.21 -2.09
N PHE A 302 0.75 6.67 -1.20
CA PHE A 302 2.10 6.12 -0.94
C PHE A 302 2.16 5.44 0.43
N HIS A 303 3.34 5.06 0.94
CA HIS A 303 3.48 4.23 2.16
C HIS A 303 2.50 3.06 2.16
N TYR A 304 1.74 2.83 3.24
CA TYR A 304 0.71 1.79 3.30
C TYR A 304 -0.47 2.02 2.36
N GLY A 305 -0.74 3.29 2.02
CA GLY A 305 -1.90 3.68 1.24
C GLY A 305 -1.88 3.20 -0.20
N PHE A 306 -0.73 2.83 -0.77
CA PHE A 306 -0.67 2.26 -2.12
C PHE A 306 -1.52 0.99 -2.27
N ALA A 307 -1.64 0.21 -1.20
CA ALA A 307 -2.47 -0.98 -1.16
C ALA A 307 -3.82 -0.70 -0.47
N LEU A 308 -3.78 -0.02 0.69
CA LEU A 308 -4.96 0.15 1.55
C LEU A 308 -5.99 1.14 1.01
N SER A 309 -5.58 2.13 0.22
CA SER A 309 -6.50 3.11 -0.35
C SER A 309 -7.03 2.73 -1.74
N LEU A 310 -6.49 1.67 -2.36
CA LEU A 310 -6.80 1.28 -3.74
C LEU A 310 -8.30 1.12 -3.96
N SER A 311 -8.97 0.26 -3.19
CA SER A 311 -10.39 -0.03 -3.39
C SER A 311 -11.27 1.22 -3.15
N SER A 312 -10.91 2.05 -2.17
CA SER A 312 -11.58 3.32 -1.88
C SER A 312 -11.46 4.33 -3.03
N VAL A 313 -10.28 4.44 -3.65
CA VAL A 313 -10.08 5.29 -4.85
C VAL A 313 -10.90 4.78 -6.03
N LEU A 314 -10.98 3.46 -6.22
CA LEU A 314 -11.79 2.88 -7.30
C LEU A 314 -13.30 3.13 -7.08
N ILE A 315 -13.77 3.05 -5.83
CA ILE A 315 -15.14 3.47 -5.46
C ILE A 315 -15.34 4.95 -5.79
N LEU A 316 -14.41 5.83 -5.41
CA LEU A 316 -14.48 7.25 -5.72
C LEU A 316 -14.61 7.51 -7.23
N ILE A 317 -13.83 6.81 -8.06
CA ILE A 317 -13.92 6.92 -9.52
C ILE A 317 -15.30 6.49 -10.01
N ALA A 318 -15.83 5.37 -9.50
CA ALA A 318 -17.18 4.92 -9.85
C ALA A 318 -18.24 5.96 -9.46
N LEU A 319 -18.11 6.59 -8.29
CA LEU A 319 -19.01 7.66 -7.85
C LEU A 319 -18.96 8.86 -8.79
N VAL A 320 -17.75 9.38 -9.06
CA VAL A 320 -17.56 10.62 -9.82
C VAL A 320 -17.87 10.43 -11.29
N VAL A 321 -17.50 9.31 -11.90
CA VAL A 321 -17.63 9.08 -13.36
C VAL A 321 -18.98 8.46 -13.74
N TYR A 322 -19.61 7.69 -12.84
CA TYR A 322 -20.85 6.98 -13.15
C TYR A 322 -22.05 7.46 -12.32
N TYR A 323 -22.00 7.32 -11.00
CA TYR A 323 -23.18 7.58 -10.16
C TYR A 323 -23.59 9.06 -10.14
N LEU A 324 -22.63 9.97 -9.94
CA LEU A 324 -22.88 11.40 -9.89
C LEU A 324 -23.44 11.94 -11.22
N PRO A 325 -22.86 11.65 -12.40
CA PRO A 325 -23.43 12.07 -13.68
C PRO A 325 -24.80 11.47 -13.97
N ASN A 326 -25.06 10.23 -13.56
CA ASN A 326 -26.39 9.62 -13.68
C ASN A 326 -27.42 10.38 -12.83
N PHE A 327 -27.09 10.65 -11.57
CA PHE A 327 -27.95 11.39 -10.65
C PHE A 327 -28.23 12.81 -11.16
N LEU A 328 -27.18 13.57 -11.50
CA LEU A 328 -27.35 14.92 -12.04
C LEU A 328 -28.08 14.91 -13.39
N GLY A 329 -27.86 13.89 -14.21
CA GLY A 329 -28.59 13.70 -15.47
C GLY A 329 -30.10 13.53 -15.26
N THR A 330 -30.52 12.86 -14.19
CA THR A 330 -31.96 12.75 -13.85
C THR A 330 -32.55 14.08 -13.37
N LEU A 331 -31.76 14.93 -12.70
CA LEU A 331 -32.22 16.23 -12.19
C LEU A 331 -32.21 17.33 -13.25
N PHE A 332 -31.14 17.40 -14.05
CA PHE A 332 -30.86 18.54 -14.92
C PHE A 332 -30.93 18.21 -16.42
N GLY A 333 -31.04 16.94 -16.80
CA GLY A 333 -30.76 16.50 -18.17
C GLY A 333 -29.24 16.45 -18.43
N HIS A 334 -28.83 16.09 -19.65
CA HIS A 334 -27.42 16.18 -20.08
C HIS A 334 -26.38 15.32 -19.31
N LYS A 335 -26.75 14.10 -18.89
CA LYS A 335 -25.84 13.09 -18.28
C LYS A 335 -24.45 13.01 -18.96
N SER A 336 -24.41 13.03 -20.30
CA SER A 336 -23.16 12.92 -21.07
C SER A 336 -22.20 14.08 -20.80
N ILE A 337 -22.71 15.30 -20.60
CA ILE A 337 -21.90 16.49 -20.32
C ILE A 337 -21.30 16.36 -18.92
N PHE A 338 -22.11 16.08 -17.88
CA PHE A 338 -21.59 15.87 -16.53
C PHE A 338 -20.54 14.76 -16.48
N ARG A 339 -20.78 13.68 -17.22
CA ARG A 339 -19.84 12.58 -17.31
C ARG A 339 -18.53 13.00 -17.97
N LEU A 340 -18.57 13.81 -19.04
CA LEU A 340 -17.38 14.34 -19.68
C LEU A 340 -16.54 15.18 -18.72
N PHE A 341 -17.16 16.10 -17.96
CA PHE A 341 -16.48 16.89 -16.93
C PHE A 341 -15.83 16.02 -15.86
N ALA A 342 -16.56 15.01 -15.36
CA ALA A 342 -16.04 14.06 -14.39
C ALA A 342 -14.83 13.28 -14.92
N ILE A 343 -14.89 12.80 -16.16
CA ILE A 343 -13.78 12.10 -16.81
C ILE A 343 -12.56 13.01 -16.94
N ILE A 344 -12.75 14.26 -17.38
CA ILE A 344 -11.65 15.23 -17.53
C ILE A 344 -10.99 15.50 -16.18
N LEU A 345 -11.77 15.68 -15.10
CA LEU A 345 -11.23 15.84 -13.74
C LEU A 345 -10.39 14.63 -13.31
N VAL A 346 -10.88 13.40 -13.57
CA VAL A 346 -10.14 12.17 -13.24
C VAL A 346 -8.87 12.04 -14.08
N ILE A 347 -8.91 12.36 -15.37
CA ILE A 347 -7.74 12.35 -16.25
C ILE A 347 -6.70 13.36 -15.75
N LEU A 348 -7.10 14.58 -15.40
CA LEU A 348 -6.19 15.60 -14.85
C LEU A 348 -5.56 15.13 -13.54
N ALA A 349 -6.32 14.45 -12.67
CA ALA A 349 -5.78 13.83 -11.47
C ALA A 349 -4.71 12.78 -11.80
N ILE A 350 -5.02 11.85 -12.73
CA ILE A 350 -4.07 10.80 -13.15
C ILE A 350 -2.81 11.42 -13.75
N LEU A 351 -2.94 12.43 -14.62
CA LEU A 351 -1.81 13.12 -15.22
C LEU A 351 -0.94 13.84 -14.18
N ALA A 352 -1.54 14.43 -13.14
CA ALA A 352 -0.79 15.03 -12.04
C ALA A 352 0.07 14.00 -11.31
N HIS A 353 -0.51 12.84 -10.99
CA HIS A 353 0.18 11.72 -10.34
C HIS A 353 1.29 11.13 -11.23
N VAL A 354 1.00 10.90 -12.51
CA VAL A 354 1.97 10.37 -13.49
C VAL A 354 3.12 11.35 -13.69
N ASN A 355 2.85 12.66 -13.81
CA ASN A 355 3.90 13.66 -13.99
C ASN A 355 4.83 13.74 -12.76
N TRP A 356 4.29 13.59 -11.55
CA TRP A 356 5.10 13.52 -10.34
C TRP A 356 5.99 12.28 -10.33
N SER A 357 5.40 11.11 -10.58
CA SER A 357 6.15 9.86 -10.68
C SER A 357 7.24 9.94 -11.73
N ARG A 358 6.92 10.48 -12.91
CA ARG A 358 7.89 10.70 -14.01
C ARG A 358 9.05 11.57 -13.56
N ARG A 359 8.79 12.67 -12.85
CA ARG A 359 9.86 13.53 -12.32
C ARG A 359 10.81 12.74 -11.41
N ILE A 360 10.29 11.93 -10.51
CA ILE A 360 11.13 11.11 -9.62
C ILE A 360 11.93 10.07 -10.41
N TYR A 361 11.32 9.38 -11.39
CA TYR A 361 12.04 8.44 -12.24
C TYR A 361 13.15 9.10 -13.05
N LEU A 362 12.93 10.30 -13.59
CA LEU A 362 13.95 11.04 -14.34
C LEU A 362 15.14 11.50 -13.49
N LEU A 363 14.99 11.57 -12.16
CA LEU A 363 16.10 11.83 -11.25
C LEU A 363 16.98 10.59 -11.02
N LYS A 364 16.60 9.41 -11.54
CA LYS A 364 17.33 8.15 -11.35
C LYS A 364 18.11 7.78 -12.61
N ASN A 365 19.39 8.07 -12.59
CA ASN A 365 20.31 7.84 -13.70
C ASN A 365 21.66 7.28 -13.25
N GLN A 366 21.87 7.05 -11.95
CA GLN A 366 23.11 6.52 -11.42
C GLN A 366 23.03 4.98 -11.37
N PRO A 367 23.81 4.26 -12.20
CA PRO A 367 23.82 2.80 -12.16
C PRO A 367 24.47 2.29 -10.87
N LEU A 368 23.95 1.18 -10.38
CA LEU A 368 24.48 0.39 -9.27
C LEU A 368 24.29 -1.09 -9.62
N GLY A 369 25.37 -1.87 -9.63
CA GLY A 369 25.35 -3.26 -10.09
C GLY A 369 25.43 -3.39 -11.62
N GLU A 370 25.36 -4.62 -12.11
CA GLU A 370 25.58 -4.96 -13.53
C GLU A 370 24.59 -6.03 -14.00
N GLY A 371 24.34 -6.11 -15.32
CA GLY A 371 23.51 -7.15 -15.92
C GLY A 371 22.09 -7.20 -15.33
N LYS A 372 21.70 -8.37 -14.80
CA LYS A 372 20.37 -8.59 -14.19
C LYS A 372 20.21 -7.89 -12.83
N ASP A 373 21.31 -7.47 -12.21
CA ASP A 373 21.33 -6.83 -10.90
C ASP A 373 21.46 -5.31 -11.01
N LEU A 374 21.40 -4.76 -12.22
CA LEU A 374 21.48 -3.32 -12.45
C LEU A 374 20.27 -2.60 -11.85
N ILE A 375 20.54 -1.69 -10.92
CA ILE A 375 19.55 -0.81 -10.30
C ILE A 375 19.92 0.63 -10.64
N LEU A 376 18.91 1.44 -10.97
CA LEU A 376 19.09 2.88 -11.15
C LEU A 376 18.76 3.61 -9.84
N GLY A 377 19.81 4.15 -9.23
CA GLY A 377 19.72 5.08 -8.11
C GLY A 377 19.63 6.53 -8.56
N PHE A 378 19.43 7.43 -7.60
CA PHE A 378 19.38 8.86 -7.86
C PHE A 378 20.71 9.41 -8.35
N ASP A 379 20.63 10.44 -9.20
CA ASP A 379 21.77 11.26 -9.59
C ASP A 379 22.50 11.77 -8.35
N PHE A 380 23.84 11.84 -8.43
CA PHE A 380 24.69 12.29 -7.34
C PHE A 380 24.30 13.68 -6.79
N LYS A 381 23.80 14.58 -7.66
CA LYS A 381 23.33 15.92 -7.27
C LYS A 381 22.08 15.88 -6.38
N VAL A 382 21.29 14.81 -6.48
CA VAL A 382 20.07 14.59 -5.68
C VAL A 382 20.41 13.78 -4.44
N SER A 383 21.17 12.69 -4.60
CA SER A 383 21.61 11.85 -3.49
C SER A 383 22.92 11.15 -3.83
N PRO A 384 23.95 11.24 -2.97
CA PRO A 384 25.23 10.59 -3.22
C PRO A 384 25.21 9.07 -3.00
N LYS A 385 24.09 8.51 -2.49
CA LYS A 385 23.99 7.12 -2.02
C LYS A 385 24.42 6.10 -3.08
N ALA A 386 23.80 6.14 -4.26
CA ALA A 386 24.06 5.16 -5.31
C ALA A 386 25.51 5.21 -5.80
N ARG A 387 26.07 6.42 -5.95
CA ARG A 387 27.48 6.60 -6.33
C ARG A 387 28.44 6.09 -5.26
N PHE A 388 28.19 6.40 -3.99
CA PHE A 388 29.05 5.93 -2.90
C PHE A 388 28.95 4.42 -2.74
N MET A 389 27.78 3.82 -2.91
CA MET A 389 27.62 2.37 -2.93
C MET A 389 28.38 1.72 -4.10
N ASP A 390 28.34 2.29 -5.31
CA ASP A 390 29.12 1.79 -6.46
C ASP A 390 30.63 1.84 -6.19
N ILE A 391 31.13 2.95 -5.63
CA ILE A 391 32.54 3.07 -5.21
C ILE A 391 32.87 2.03 -4.13
N THR A 392 32.00 1.86 -3.13
CA THR A 392 32.18 0.86 -2.08
C THR A 392 32.22 -0.56 -2.67
N LEU A 393 31.36 -0.91 -3.63
CA LEU A 393 31.39 -2.22 -4.28
C LEU A 393 32.71 -2.49 -5.00
N LYS A 394 33.26 -1.47 -5.69
CA LYS A 394 34.59 -1.57 -6.31
C LYS A 394 35.68 -1.79 -5.26
N LYS A 395 35.63 -1.05 -4.14
CA LYS A 395 36.55 -1.23 -3.02
C LYS A 395 36.43 -2.59 -2.35
N ILE A 396 35.22 -3.12 -2.17
CA ILE A 396 35.00 -4.48 -1.67
C ILE A 396 35.69 -5.51 -2.57
N LYS A 397 35.53 -5.40 -3.90
CA LYS A 397 36.20 -6.30 -4.86
C LYS A 397 37.74 -6.23 -4.76
N GLU A 398 38.29 -5.07 -4.40
CA GLU A 398 39.74 -4.88 -4.25
C GLU A 398 40.30 -5.43 -2.91
N VAL A 399 39.54 -5.31 -1.81
CA VAL A 399 40.08 -5.53 -0.45
C VAL A 399 39.51 -6.75 0.27
N VAL A 400 38.31 -7.23 -0.11
CA VAL A 400 37.65 -8.38 0.51
C VAL A 400 37.75 -9.57 -0.44
N LYS A 401 38.43 -10.63 0.02
CA LYS A 401 38.57 -11.87 -0.75
C LYS A 401 37.22 -12.57 -0.96
N GLU A 402 37.18 -13.56 -1.84
CA GLU A 402 35.93 -14.28 -2.15
C GLU A 402 35.47 -15.18 -1.00
N ASP A 403 36.39 -15.67 -0.17
CA ASP A 403 36.14 -16.49 1.02
C ASP A 403 35.97 -15.66 2.30
N GLU A 404 36.24 -14.35 2.25
CA GLU A 404 36.04 -13.42 3.36
C GLU A 404 34.60 -12.89 3.40
N SER A 405 34.10 -12.64 4.60
CA SER A 405 32.71 -12.29 4.88
C SER A 405 32.56 -10.89 5.49
N PHE A 406 31.38 -10.29 5.36
CA PHE A 406 31.10 -9.03 6.03
C PHE A 406 29.63 -8.85 6.43
N ALA A 407 29.42 -8.12 7.54
CA ALA A 407 28.11 -7.68 7.97
C ALA A 407 27.99 -6.16 7.85
N VAL A 408 26.80 -5.67 7.45
CA VAL A 408 26.55 -4.25 7.19
C VAL A 408 25.59 -3.66 8.23
N PHE A 409 25.98 -2.56 8.87
CA PHE A 409 25.19 -1.89 9.92
C PHE A 409 24.98 -0.39 9.62
N PRO A 410 23.81 0.19 9.95
CA PRO A 410 22.60 -0.50 10.40
C PRO A 410 21.76 -1.07 9.24
N GLU A 411 22.04 -0.67 7.99
CA GLU A 411 21.29 -1.14 6.81
C GLU A 411 22.18 -1.09 5.55
N GLY A 412 22.23 -2.17 4.79
CA GLY A 412 22.97 -2.18 3.52
C GLY A 412 23.30 -3.55 2.96
N VAL A 413 22.49 -4.58 3.26
CA VAL A 413 22.67 -5.97 2.79
C VAL A 413 22.78 -6.10 1.26
N ILE A 414 22.30 -5.11 0.52
CA ILE A 414 22.50 -5.03 -0.93
C ILE A 414 23.99 -5.06 -1.33
N LEU A 415 24.91 -4.63 -0.46
CA LEU A 415 26.35 -4.78 -0.68
C LEU A 415 26.77 -6.25 -0.69
N ASN A 416 26.29 -7.07 0.26
CA ASN A 416 26.51 -8.52 0.25
C ASN A 416 25.97 -9.13 -1.05
N TYR A 417 24.73 -8.80 -1.40
CA TYR A 417 24.08 -9.31 -2.61
C TYR A 417 24.88 -8.97 -3.88
N LEU A 418 25.16 -7.69 -4.12
CA LEU A 418 25.83 -7.24 -5.36
C LEU A 418 27.31 -7.64 -5.43
N SER A 419 27.97 -7.79 -4.28
CA SER A 419 29.35 -8.28 -4.26
C SER A 419 29.45 -9.80 -4.24
N ARG A 420 28.38 -10.56 -3.95
CA ARG A 420 28.45 -12.03 -3.75
C ARG A 420 29.33 -12.43 -2.56
N ARG A 421 29.29 -11.66 -1.47
CA ARG A 421 30.00 -11.96 -0.21
C ARG A 421 28.99 -12.26 0.88
N ASP A 422 29.30 -13.26 1.69
CA ASP A 422 28.38 -13.74 2.71
C ASP A 422 28.25 -12.77 3.88
N ASN A 423 27.05 -12.71 4.43
CA ASN A 423 26.80 -12.18 5.76
C ASN A 423 26.77 -13.38 6.72
N PRO A 424 27.74 -13.52 7.64
CA PRO A 424 27.91 -14.74 8.42
C PRO A 424 26.89 -14.86 9.57
N ILE A 425 26.08 -13.81 9.80
CA ILE A 425 25.05 -13.80 10.85
C ILE A 425 23.64 -13.83 10.24
N PRO A 426 22.62 -14.38 10.95
CA PRO A 426 21.26 -14.53 10.43
C PRO A 426 20.47 -13.20 10.35
N TYR A 427 21.10 -12.07 10.66
CA TYR A 427 20.46 -10.75 10.73
C TYR A 427 21.07 -9.82 9.68
N PHE A 428 20.23 -9.05 8.99
CA PHE A 428 20.65 -8.16 7.89
C PHE A 428 20.04 -6.74 7.96
N GLU A 429 19.15 -6.50 8.92
CA GLU A 429 18.53 -5.21 9.18
C GLU A 429 18.63 -4.87 10.66
N PHE A 430 19.24 -3.72 10.96
CA PHE A 430 19.52 -3.27 12.31
C PHE A 430 18.91 -1.87 12.54
N THR A 431 17.66 -1.71 12.13
CA THR A 431 16.83 -0.54 12.45
C THR A 431 16.33 -0.61 13.90
N PRO A 432 15.89 0.50 14.51
CA PRO A 432 15.44 0.49 15.91
C PRO A 432 14.36 -0.58 16.22
N PRO A 433 13.29 -0.76 15.41
CA PRO A 433 12.30 -1.79 15.67
C PRO A 433 12.86 -3.22 15.60
N MET A 434 13.83 -3.46 14.72
CA MET A 434 14.45 -4.79 14.57
C MET A 434 15.38 -5.12 15.73
N ILE A 435 16.17 -4.15 16.19
CA ILE A 435 17.02 -4.33 17.37
C ILE A 435 16.17 -4.52 18.63
N GLU A 436 15.07 -3.78 18.77
CA GLU A 436 14.14 -3.95 19.90
C GLU A 436 13.50 -5.35 19.90
N LEU A 437 13.14 -5.87 18.72
CA LEU A 437 12.54 -7.19 18.56
C LEU A 437 13.53 -8.34 18.82
N ILE A 438 14.75 -8.23 18.31
CA ILE A 438 15.78 -9.29 18.40
C ILE A 438 16.49 -9.24 19.76
N GLY A 439 16.86 -8.05 20.21
CA GLY A 439 17.73 -7.78 21.35
C GLY A 439 19.20 -7.69 20.96
N GLU A 440 19.90 -6.68 21.48
CA GLU A 440 21.34 -6.46 21.19
C GLU A 440 22.22 -7.65 21.57
N ASP A 441 21.93 -8.30 22.70
CA ASP A 441 22.78 -9.39 23.21
C ASP A 441 22.76 -10.62 22.28
N LYS A 442 21.62 -10.93 21.64
CA LYS A 442 21.55 -12.02 20.64
C LYS A 442 22.31 -11.70 19.36
N ILE A 443 22.32 -10.43 18.96
CA ILE A 443 23.07 -9.98 17.79
C ILE A 443 24.57 -10.09 18.08
N ILE A 444 24.99 -9.67 19.28
CA ILE A 444 26.39 -9.80 19.73
C ILE A 444 26.80 -11.28 19.80
N SER A 445 25.99 -12.15 20.40
CA SER A 445 26.30 -13.59 20.44
C SER A 445 26.48 -14.19 19.05
N ALA A 446 25.62 -13.83 18.09
CA ALA A 446 25.78 -14.29 16.70
C ALA A 446 27.08 -13.77 16.04
N LEU A 447 27.45 -12.51 16.32
CA LEU A 447 28.70 -11.92 15.84
C LEU A 447 29.96 -12.51 16.50
N GLU A 448 29.84 -13.03 17.72
CA GLU A 448 30.93 -13.73 18.42
C GLU A 448 31.08 -15.16 17.92
N GLU A 449 29.98 -15.85 17.66
CA GLU A 449 29.95 -17.21 17.13
C GLU A 449 30.42 -17.27 15.67
N ASN A 450 29.96 -16.33 14.84
CA ASN A 450 30.26 -16.27 13.41
C ASN A 450 30.82 -14.89 13.07
N LYS A 451 32.09 -14.68 13.47
CA LYS A 451 32.75 -13.37 13.38
C LYS A 451 33.07 -13.00 11.93
N PRO A 452 32.52 -11.90 11.39
CA PRO A 452 32.85 -11.46 10.04
C PRO A 452 34.29 -10.93 9.95
N ASP A 453 34.91 -11.05 8.78
CA ASP A 453 36.24 -10.47 8.53
C ASP A 453 36.18 -8.93 8.49
N TYR A 454 35.03 -8.41 8.03
CA TYR A 454 34.78 -6.97 7.95
C TYR A 454 33.41 -6.57 8.50
N ILE A 455 33.35 -5.36 9.04
CA ILE A 455 32.10 -4.66 9.34
C ILE A 455 32.01 -3.45 8.41
N ILE A 456 30.86 -3.27 7.77
CA ILE A 456 30.60 -2.09 6.96
C ILE A 456 29.57 -1.21 7.67
N LEU A 457 29.97 -0.03 8.10
CA LEU A 457 29.07 0.97 8.67
C LEU A 457 28.55 1.88 7.57
N THR A 458 27.24 1.90 7.36
CA THR A 458 26.56 2.79 6.41
C THR A 458 25.86 3.92 7.14
N HIS A 459 25.82 5.10 6.53
CA HIS A 459 25.07 6.21 7.08
C HIS A 459 23.55 6.00 6.90
N LYS A 460 22.80 5.99 8.01
CA LYS A 460 21.35 5.95 8.02
C LYS A 460 20.81 6.87 9.12
N ASP A 461 19.96 7.81 8.72
CA ASP A 461 19.08 8.53 9.64
C ASP A 461 17.81 7.69 9.81
N THR A 462 17.50 7.32 11.05
CA THR A 462 16.34 6.51 11.44
C THR A 462 15.32 7.28 12.29
N GLN A 463 15.39 8.62 12.29
CA GLN A 463 14.55 9.48 13.14
C GLN A 463 13.04 9.20 13.00
N GLU A 464 12.59 8.64 11.87
CA GLU A 464 11.21 8.17 11.68
C GLU A 464 10.76 7.15 12.74
N HIS A 465 11.69 6.45 13.38
CA HIS A 465 11.46 5.50 14.46
C HIS A 465 11.69 6.09 15.86
N GLY A 466 12.00 7.39 15.97
CA GLY A 466 12.26 8.09 17.23
C GLY A 466 13.72 8.14 17.68
N PHE A 467 14.61 7.35 17.06
CA PHE A 467 16.05 7.32 17.32
C PHE A 467 16.78 7.67 16.04
N ARG A 468 17.87 8.45 16.09
CA ARG A 468 18.47 8.98 14.87
C ARG A 468 19.57 8.10 14.31
N PHE A 469 20.63 7.84 15.10
CA PHE A 469 21.84 7.18 14.64
C PHE A 469 22.18 5.93 15.44
N PHE A 470 22.52 4.86 14.72
CA PHE A 470 23.08 3.63 15.27
C PHE A 470 24.38 3.91 16.03
N GLY A 471 24.56 3.25 17.17
CA GLY A 471 25.71 3.43 18.06
C GLY A 471 25.65 4.68 18.95
N LYS A 472 24.72 5.61 18.71
CA LYS A 472 24.51 6.81 19.53
C LYS A 472 23.16 6.79 20.23
N ASP A 473 22.09 6.63 19.47
CA ASP A 473 20.71 6.68 20.00
C ASP A 473 20.18 5.28 20.31
N TYR A 474 20.65 4.26 19.59
CA TYR A 474 20.23 2.86 19.72
C TYR A 474 21.36 1.92 19.24
N GLY A 475 21.30 0.62 19.55
CA GLY A 475 22.34 -0.34 19.13
C GLY A 475 23.72 -0.07 19.76
N ARG A 476 23.73 0.48 20.98
CA ARG A 476 24.95 1.01 21.63
C ARG A 476 25.92 -0.09 22.03
N LYS A 477 25.41 -1.22 22.54
CA LYS A 477 26.25 -2.36 22.92
C LYS A 477 26.88 -2.97 21.67
N ILE A 478 26.10 -3.15 20.60
CA ILE A 478 26.60 -3.68 19.32
C ILE A 478 27.70 -2.76 18.78
N PHE A 479 27.47 -1.45 18.73
CA PHE A 479 28.47 -0.51 18.23
C PHE A 479 29.75 -0.47 19.08
N SER A 480 29.62 -0.53 20.41
CA SER A 480 30.75 -0.66 21.33
C SER A 480 31.56 -1.92 21.06
N TRP A 481 30.88 -3.05 20.85
CA TRP A 481 31.51 -4.33 20.48
C TRP A 481 32.25 -4.23 19.13
N ILE A 482 31.64 -3.59 18.13
CA ILE A 482 32.28 -3.35 16.82
C ILE A 482 33.56 -2.53 17.01
N LYS A 483 33.50 -1.41 17.74
CA LYS A 483 34.68 -0.54 17.97
C LYS A 483 35.80 -1.22 18.75
N LYS A 484 35.47 -2.16 19.64
CA LYS A 484 36.44 -2.98 20.36
C LYS A 484 37.15 -3.99 19.44
N ASN A 485 36.42 -4.59 18.51
CA ASN A 485 36.90 -5.73 17.72
C ASN A 485 37.43 -5.38 16.33
N TYR A 486 37.03 -4.25 15.76
CA TYR A 486 37.38 -3.85 14.39
C TYR A 486 38.13 -2.52 14.39
N GLN A 487 38.85 -2.26 13.30
CA GLN A 487 39.55 -1.01 13.06
C GLN A 487 39.22 -0.45 11.68
N PRO A 488 39.09 0.89 11.53
CA PRO A 488 38.85 1.53 10.24
C PRO A 488 39.87 1.12 9.18
N LEU A 489 39.40 0.68 8.02
CA LEU A 489 40.23 0.34 6.86
C LEU A 489 40.07 1.36 5.74
N LEU A 490 38.82 1.67 5.36
CA LEU A 490 38.54 2.55 4.23
C LEU A 490 37.23 3.31 4.43
N GLN A 491 37.22 4.58 4.05
CA GLN A 491 36.03 5.45 4.08
C GLN A 491 35.66 5.89 2.65
N VAL A 492 34.36 5.84 2.35
CA VAL A 492 33.76 6.43 1.15
C VAL A 492 32.77 7.52 1.57
N GLY A 493 33.01 8.76 1.16
CA GLY A 493 32.16 9.89 1.53
C GLY A 493 32.48 10.43 2.93
N ALA A 494 31.45 10.87 3.67
CA ALA A 494 31.61 11.38 5.03
C ALA A 494 31.79 10.23 6.06
N ILE A 495 32.10 10.57 7.31
CA ILE A 495 32.07 9.60 8.41
C ILE A 495 30.59 9.22 8.65
N PRO A 496 30.21 7.93 8.58
CA PRO A 496 28.82 7.53 8.77
C PRO A 496 28.36 7.77 10.21
N LEU A 497 27.04 7.94 10.40
CA LEU A 497 26.39 8.05 11.72
C LEU A 497 26.82 9.27 12.58
N GLU A 498 27.43 10.30 11.95
CA GLU A 498 27.81 11.55 12.63
C GLU A 498 26.86 12.72 12.41
N ASP A 499 26.64 13.08 11.14
CA ASP A 499 25.83 14.22 10.74
C ASP A 499 24.84 13.86 9.61
N LYS A 500 24.39 14.79 8.78
CA LYS A 500 23.42 14.51 7.70
C LYS A 500 24.05 13.97 6.41
N ARG A 501 25.38 13.98 6.30
CA ARG A 501 26.11 13.60 5.08
C ARG A 501 26.21 12.09 5.02
N PHE A 502 25.90 11.55 3.84
CA PHE A 502 25.99 10.12 3.61
C PHE A 502 27.45 9.68 3.47
N GLY A 503 27.76 8.52 4.01
CA GLY A 503 29.07 7.91 3.97
C GLY A 503 29.02 6.45 4.33
N ILE A 504 30.11 5.75 4.03
CA ILE A 504 30.29 4.32 4.29
C ILE A 504 31.70 4.11 4.83
N LEU A 505 31.84 3.38 5.92
CA LEU A 505 33.12 3.01 6.53
C LEU A 505 33.26 1.49 6.53
N ILE A 506 34.32 0.97 5.93
CA ILE A 506 34.72 -0.43 5.99
C ILE A 506 35.72 -0.56 7.14
N GLU A 507 35.43 -1.45 8.08
CA GLU A 507 36.28 -1.77 9.23
C GLU A 507 36.73 -3.23 9.12
N LYS A 508 38.02 -3.49 9.37
CA LYS A 508 38.60 -4.84 9.34
C LYS A 508 38.74 -5.38 10.75
N LEU A 509 38.56 -6.68 10.93
CA LEU A 509 38.81 -7.35 12.18
C LEU A 509 40.23 -7.06 12.69
N ARG A 510 40.37 -6.67 13.96
CA ARG A 510 41.68 -6.46 14.58
C ARG A 510 42.37 -7.81 14.71
N VAL A 511 43.62 -7.86 14.28
CA VAL A 511 44.51 -8.96 14.63
C VAL A 511 44.86 -8.77 16.10
N VAL A 512 44.50 -9.74 16.94
CA VAL A 512 45.01 -9.77 18.31
C VAL A 512 46.47 -10.20 18.20
N GLU A 513 47.39 -9.27 18.47
CA GLU A 513 48.82 -9.58 18.64
C GLU A 513 49.04 -10.49 19.87
#